data_AF-A0A2I0LJ09-F1
#
_entry.id   AF-A0A2I0LJ09-F1
#
_cell.length_a   1.000
_cell.length_b   1.000
_cell.length_c   1.000
_cell.angle_alpha   90.00
_cell.angle_beta   90.00
_cell.angle_gamma   90.00
#
_symmetry.space_group_name_H-M   'P 1'
#
loop_
_entity.id
_entity.type
_entity.pdbx_description
1 polymer ?
#
loop_
_entity_poly.entity_id
_entity_poly.type
_entity_poly.pdbx_seq_one_letter_code
_entity_poly.pdbx_strand_id
1 'polypeptide(L)'
;MLEAENFTLFIKNSIRFPLFGFEKANLPPPGSGAELGRGRGGVLGIKIGWVCDLDRAWERCLPRYSFTRLDGRAPAAGYNFRHARYYRWQDGTERRTLTKAFGIRFDVLVYGNAGKFGIVPTLINTVAAFTSIGVGTVLCDIILLNFLKGAEHYKARKFEEVPEASVPAPPASPMVCPPGALGGCGRDKQSTDSGTFSLGL
;
A
#
# COMPACT_ATOMS: atom_id res chain seq x y z
N MET A 1 23.57 28.93 27.48
CA MET A 1 22.46 28.01 27.80
C MET A 1 22.99 26.58 27.68
N LEU A 2 23.91 26.19 28.56
CA LEU A 2 24.51 24.83 28.59
C LEU A 2 23.61 23.83 29.34
N GLU A 3 22.73 24.33 30.20
CA GLU A 3 21.76 23.54 30.97
C GLU A 3 20.68 22.89 30.10
N ALA A 4 20.52 23.33 28.84
CA ALA A 4 19.51 22.79 27.93
C ALA A 4 19.78 21.34 27.48
N GLU A 5 21.00 20.83 27.69
CA GLU A 5 21.35 19.42 27.44
C GLU A 5 20.65 18.48 28.43
N ASN A 6 20.28 18.97 29.61
CA ASN A 6 19.62 18.18 30.67
C ASN A 6 18.09 18.32 30.67
N PHE A 7 17.50 18.91 29.63
CA PHE A 7 16.05 18.98 29.53
C PHE A 7 15.46 17.61 29.16
N THR A 8 14.46 17.20 29.93
CA THR A 8 13.71 15.96 29.67
C THR A 8 12.46 16.30 28.88
N LEU A 9 12.24 15.58 27.78
CA LEU A 9 11.01 15.69 26.99
C LEU A 9 10.08 14.52 27.33
N PHE A 10 8.90 14.84 27.84
CA PHE A 10 7.83 13.86 28.03
C PHE A 10 6.87 13.89 26.84
N ILE A 11 6.76 12.79 26.11
CA ILE A 11 5.91 12.67 24.92
C ILE A 11 4.77 11.69 25.22
N LYS A 12 3.55 12.23 25.33
CA LYS A 12 2.32 11.43 25.41
C LYS A 12 1.66 11.38 24.04
N ASN A 13 1.49 10.18 23.52
CA ASN A 13 0.91 9.86 22.23
C ASN A 13 -0.19 8.81 22.40
N SER A 14 -1.38 9.09 21.85
CA SER A 14 -2.44 8.10 21.67
C SER A 14 -2.60 7.83 20.17
N ILE A 15 -2.73 6.56 19.81
CA ILE A 15 -3.07 6.12 18.46
C ILE A 15 -4.42 5.43 18.47
N ARG A 16 -5.19 5.67 17.40
CA ARG A 16 -6.44 4.98 17.14
C ARG A 16 -6.42 4.44 15.73
N PHE A 17 -6.78 3.16 15.57
CA PHE A 17 -7.08 2.56 14.27
C PHE A 17 -8.60 2.42 14.15
N PRO A 18 -9.31 3.39 13.52
CA PRO A 18 -10.76 3.44 13.53
C PRO A 18 -11.40 2.22 12.87
N LEU A 19 -10.78 1.69 11.81
CA LEU A 19 -11.25 0.51 11.08
C LEU A 19 -11.40 -0.73 11.98
N PHE A 20 -10.58 -0.83 13.03
CA PHE A 20 -10.55 -1.98 13.93
C PHE A 20 -11.07 -1.66 15.34
N GLY A 21 -11.46 -0.40 15.60
CA GLY A 21 -11.86 0.05 16.94
C GLY A 21 -10.74 -0.04 17.99
N PHE A 22 -9.48 -0.07 17.58
CA PHE A 22 -8.32 -0.23 18.46
C PHE A 22 -7.79 1.15 18.88
N GLU A 23 -7.56 1.38 20.17
CA GLU A 23 -6.93 2.60 20.70
C GLU A 23 -5.87 2.29 21.75
N LYS A 24 -4.63 2.72 21.53
CA LYS A 24 -3.54 2.50 22.48
C LYS A 24 -2.75 3.79 22.69
N ALA A 25 -2.36 4.04 23.94
CA ALA A 25 -1.44 5.10 24.27
C ALA A 25 -0.06 4.54 24.59
N ASN A 26 0.99 5.31 24.32
CA ASN A 26 2.30 4.99 24.90
C ASN A 26 2.22 5.26 26.42
N LEU A 27 2.31 4.21 27.22
CA LEU A 27 2.80 4.34 28.60
C LEU A 27 4.33 4.35 28.50
N PRO A 28 5.03 5.26 29.20
CA PRO A 28 6.45 5.48 29.00
C PRO A 28 7.25 4.22 29.37
N PRO A 29 8.04 3.62 28.46
CA PRO A 29 9.16 2.79 28.88
C PRO A 29 10.27 3.70 29.44
N PRO A 30 10.93 3.32 30.55
CA PRO A 30 12.04 4.09 31.07
C PRO A 30 13.26 3.97 30.14
N GLY A 31 13.88 5.11 29.78
CA GLY A 31 15.31 5.14 29.45
C GLY A 31 15.74 5.29 27.98
N SER A 32 14.90 5.70 27.03
CA SER A 32 15.37 6.05 25.68
C SER A 32 15.85 7.51 25.59
N GLY A 33 17.10 7.76 25.97
CA GLY A 33 17.76 9.06 25.75
C GLY A 33 18.41 9.12 24.36
N ALA A 34 18.42 10.30 23.74
CA ALA A 34 19.18 10.58 22.53
C ALA A 34 20.14 11.74 22.81
N GLU A 35 21.44 11.50 22.71
CA GLU A 35 22.45 12.55 22.86
C GLU A 35 22.55 13.37 21.56
N LEU A 36 22.38 14.69 21.67
CA LEU A 36 22.47 15.60 20.53
C LEU A 36 23.74 16.45 20.62
N GLY A 37 24.65 16.26 19.67
CA GLY A 37 25.91 16.99 19.59
C GLY A 37 25.74 18.50 19.38
N ARG A 38 26.56 19.27 20.10
CA ARG A 38 26.53 20.74 20.16
C ARG A 38 26.94 21.40 18.83
N GLY A 39 26.02 22.13 18.20
CA GLY A 39 26.36 23.02 17.07
C GLY A 39 25.14 23.55 16.33
N ARG A 40 25.06 24.90 16.18
CA ARG A 40 24.08 25.72 15.43
C ARG A 40 22.70 25.04 15.33
N GLY A 41 21.81 25.35 16.28
CA GLY A 41 20.52 24.67 16.54
C GLY A 41 19.79 24.18 15.29
N GLY A 42 19.01 23.12 15.39
CA GLY A 42 18.51 22.40 14.21
C GLY A 42 17.13 21.79 14.39
N VAL A 43 16.61 21.12 13.37
CA VAL A 43 15.35 20.37 13.44
C VAL A 43 15.67 18.89 13.71
N LEU A 44 15.13 18.37 14.82
CA LEU A 44 15.19 16.96 15.20
C LEU A 44 13.81 16.33 15.02
N GLY A 45 13.75 15.26 14.25
CA GLY A 45 12.57 14.43 14.08
C GLY A 45 12.57 13.28 15.08
N ILE A 46 11.53 13.21 15.91
CA ILE A 46 11.23 12.08 16.79
C ILE A 46 10.14 11.27 16.11
N LYS A 47 10.52 10.12 15.55
CA LYS A 47 9.63 9.22 14.82
C LYS A 47 9.11 8.13 15.75
N ILE A 48 7.79 8.05 15.89
CA ILE A 48 7.08 7.05 16.69
C ILE A 48 6.28 6.16 15.74
N GLY A 49 6.77 4.93 15.54
CA GLY A 49 6.16 3.95 14.65
C GLY A 49 5.29 2.94 15.40
N TRP A 50 4.05 2.76 14.97
CA TRP A 50 3.10 1.77 15.48
C TRP A 50 2.75 0.76 14.37
N VAL A 51 3.59 -0.25 14.21
CA VAL A 51 3.32 -1.36 13.27
C VAL A 51 2.80 -2.53 14.09
N CYS A 52 1.49 -2.76 14.00
CA CYS A 52 0.80 -3.70 14.89
C CYS A 52 0.05 -4.77 14.11
N ASP A 53 0.29 -6.00 14.52
CA ASP A 53 -0.52 -7.16 14.15
C ASP A 53 -1.59 -7.33 15.23
N LEU A 54 -2.84 -6.98 14.89
CA LEU A 54 -3.99 -7.01 15.79
C LEU A 54 -4.56 -8.41 16.00
N ASP A 55 -4.02 -9.42 15.32
CA ASP A 55 -4.36 -10.82 15.57
C ASP A 55 -3.60 -11.37 16.79
N ARG A 56 -2.55 -10.67 17.21
CA ARG A 56 -1.76 -10.99 18.41
C ARG A 56 -2.31 -10.28 19.65
N ALA A 57 -1.76 -10.64 20.81
CA ALA A 57 -2.10 -10.00 22.08
C ALA A 57 -1.88 -8.48 22.04
N TRP A 58 -2.82 -7.75 22.67
CA TRP A 58 -2.82 -6.30 22.83
C TRP A 58 -1.46 -5.71 23.25
N GLU A 59 -0.77 -6.41 24.15
CA GLU A 59 0.50 -5.95 24.74
C GLU A 59 1.67 -5.93 23.76
N ARG A 60 1.60 -6.71 22.67
CA ARG A 60 2.70 -6.80 21.70
C ARG A 60 2.77 -5.60 20.74
N CYS A 61 1.68 -4.84 20.63
CA CYS A 61 1.65 -3.59 19.88
C CYS A 61 2.38 -2.50 20.69
N LEU A 62 3.68 -2.35 20.48
CA LEU A 62 4.53 -1.38 21.19
C LEU A 62 5.06 -0.32 20.23
N PRO A 63 5.22 0.94 20.69
CA PRO A 63 5.78 2.00 19.86
C PRO A 63 7.28 1.78 19.64
N ARG A 64 7.74 2.01 18.41
CA ARG A 64 9.16 2.06 18.07
C ARG A 64 9.61 3.50 17.93
N TYR A 65 10.52 3.93 18.80
CA TYR A 65 11.12 5.26 18.74
C TYR A 65 12.35 5.26 17.84
N SER A 66 12.47 6.31 17.01
CA SER A 66 13.67 6.58 16.22
C SER A 66 13.91 8.08 16.14
N PHE A 67 15.17 8.48 16.16
CA PHE A 67 15.58 9.88 16.16
C PHE A 67 16.35 10.17 14.89
N THR A 68 15.99 11.24 14.18
CA THR A 68 16.66 11.63 12.95
C THR A 68 16.80 13.14 12.89
N ARG A 69 17.96 13.66 12.50
CA ARG A 69 18.08 15.08 12.18
C ARG A 69 17.35 15.35 10.86
N LEU A 70 16.38 16.27 10.88
CA LEU A 70 15.56 16.63 9.72
C LEU A 70 16.14 17.80 8.92
N ASP A 71 17.10 18.52 9.49
CA ASP A 71 17.89 19.46 8.69
C ASP A 71 18.70 18.68 7.65
N GLY A 72 18.25 18.73 6.40
CA GLY A 72 19.10 18.36 5.27
C GLY A 72 20.32 19.28 5.18
N ARG A 73 21.18 19.07 4.17
CA ARG A 73 22.29 19.98 3.84
C ARG A 73 21.76 21.30 3.25
N ALA A 74 20.97 22.02 4.03
CA ALA A 74 20.39 23.30 3.67
C ALA A 74 21.46 24.40 3.76
N PRO A 75 21.45 25.40 2.86
CA PRO A 75 22.44 26.49 2.87
C PRO A 75 22.36 27.35 4.14
N ALA A 76 21.23 27.35 4.84
CA ALA A 76 21.09 27.94 6.16
C ALA A 76 21.35 26.86 7.23
N ALA A 77 22.59 26.81 7.74
CA ALA A 77 22.95 25.92 8.84
C ALA A 77 22.25 26.36 10.15
N GLY A 78 21.05 25.82 10.37
CA GLY A 78 20.36 25.82 11.64
C GLY A 78 18.99 26.53 11.70
N TYR A 79 18.23 26.26 12.75
CA TYR A 79 16.90 26.79 13.03
C TYR A 79 16.96 28.08 13.86
N ASN A 80 16.37 29.15 13.34
CA ASN A 80 16.27 30.43 14.02
C ASN A 80 14.95 31.15 13.71
N PHE A 81 14.43 31.90 14.68
CA PHE A 81 13.26 32.76 14.50
C PHE A 81 13.44 34.10 15.22
N ARG A 82 12.73 35.14 14.76
CA ARG A 82 12.75 36.48 15.36
C ARG A 82 11.38 36.80 15.92
N HIS A 83 11.33 37.33 17.14
CA HIS A 83 10.11 37.80 17.77
C HIS A 83 10.34 39.19 18.36
N ALA A 84 9.35 40.08 18.26
CA ALA A 84 9.43 41.44 18.77
C ALA A 84 8.44 41.62 19.91
N ARG A 85 8.91 42.13 21.06
CA ARG A 85 8.06 42.58 22.16
C ARG A 85 7.85 44.08 22.03
N TYR A 86 6.60 44.50 21.82
CA TYR A 86 6.21 45.91 21.71
C TYR A 86 5.74 46.43 23.06
N TYR A 87 6.13 47.64 23.43
CA TYR A 87 5.70 48.29 24.65
C TYR A 87 5.64 49.81 24.46
N ARG A 88 4.76 50.46 25.22
CA ARG A 88 4.66 51.91 25.28
C ARG A 88 5.49 52.41 26.46
N TRP A 89 6.35 53.38 26.19
CA TRP A 89 7.15 54.03 27.21
C TRP A 89 6.35 55.14 27.90
N GLN A 90 6.82 55.61 29.07
CA GLN A 90 6.14 56.65 29.86
C GLN A 90 5.90 57.95 29.07
N ASP A 91 6.75 58.24 28.08
CA ASP A 91 6.65 59.40 27.18
C ASP A 91 5.66 59.20 26.02
N GLY A 92 4.80 58.18 26.06
CA GLY A 92 3.83 57.84 24.99
C GLY A 92 4.47 57.25 23.72
N THR A 93 5.80 57.17 23.66
CA THR A 93 6.53 56.62 22.50
C THR A 93 6.41 55.10 22.44
N GLU A 94 6.10 54.56 21.26
CA GLU A 94 6.09 53.12 21.01
C GLU A 94 7.51 52.60 20.77
N ARG A 95 7.92 51.60 21.54
CA ARG A 95 9.23 50.94 21.42
C ARG A 95 9.05 49.44 21.22
N ARG A 96 10.06 48.81 20.61
CA ARG A 96 10.11 47.35 20.46
C ARG A 96 11.49 46.79 20.80
N THR A 97 11.50 45.65 21.47
CA THR A 97 12.69 44.82 21.64
C THR A 97 12.59 43.64 20.68
N LEU A 98 13.44 43.62 19.66
CA LEU A 98 13.52 42.53 18.69
C LEU A 98 14.55 41.49 19.17
N THR A 99 14.08 40.28 19.46
CA THR A 99 14.93 39.17 19.88
C THR A 99 15.03 38.13 18.76
N LYS A 100 16.26 37.74 18.41
CA LYS A 100 16.53 36.61 17.51
C LYS A 100 16.90 35.39 18.35
N ALA A 101 16.07 34.35 18.30
CA ALA A 101 16.28 33.10 19.02
C ALA A 101 16.85 32.05 18.07
N PHE A 102 17.84 31.29 18.55
CA PHE A 102 18.40 30.12 17.91
C PHE A 102 18.12 28.93 18.83
N GLY A 103 17.62 27.83 18.29
CA GLY A 103 17.19 26.70 19.11
C GLY A 103 17.03 25.43 18.31
N ILE A 104 16.62 24.37 19.00
CA ILE A 104 16.30 23.08 18.38
C ILE A 104 14.78 22.98 18.27
N ARG A 105 14.28 22.59 17.11
CA ARG A 105 12.86 22.29 16.90
C ARG A 105 12.68 20.77 16.91
N PHE A 106 11.80 20.29 17.77
CA PHE A 106 11.42 18.88 17.81
C PHE A 106 10.13 18.69 17.02
N ASP A 107 10.20 17.93 15.93
CA ASP A 107 9.01 17.48 15.21
C ASP A 107 8.72 16.04 15.60
N VAL A 108 7.53 15.79 16.17
CA VAL A 108 7.09 14.44 16.55
C VAL A 108 6.27 13.86 15.41
N LEU A 109 6.82 12.86 14.72
CA LEU A 109 6.19 12.19 13.58
C LEU A 109 5.64 10.85 14.04
N VAL A 110 4.32 10.73 14.11
CA VAL A 110 3.65 9.49 14.48
C VAL A 110 3.13 8.83 13.21
N TYR A 111 3.50 7.57 13.00
CA TYR A 111 3.00 6.76 11.88
C TYR A 111 2.69 5.36 12.35
N GLY A 112 1.82 4.65 11.64
CA GLY A 112 1.50 3.28 12.01
C GLY A 112 0.58 2.61 11.02
N ASN A 113 0.78 1.30 10.88
CA ASN A 113 -0.08 0.42 10.10
C ASN A 113 -0.53 -0.71 11.02
N ALA A 114 -1.83 -0.98 11.01
CA ALA A 114 -2.42 -2.10 11.72
C ALA A 114 -2.98 -3.10 10.71
N GLY A 115 -2.66 -4.37 10.91
CA GLY A 115 -3.29 -5.49 10.21
C GLY A 115 -4.16 -6.27 11.19
N LYS A 116 -5.34 -6.71 10.74
CA LYS A 116 -6.19 -7.67 11.44
C LYS A 116 -6.71 -8.67 10.42
N PHE A 117 -6.86 -9.92 10.83
CA PHE A 117 -7.46 -10.97 10.03
C PHE A 117 -8.85 -10.55 9.55
N GLY A 118 -9.04 -10.63 8.23
CA GLY A 118 -10.31 -10.36 7.57
C GLY A 118 -10.61 -11.44 6.55
N ILE A 119 -11.79 -12.04 6.65
CA ILE A 119 -12.19 -13.17 5.81
C ILE A 119 -12.28 -12.80 4.31
N VAL A 120 -12.64 -11.55 4.00
CA VAL A 120 -12.79 -11.07 2.63
C VAL A 120 -11.43 -10.98 1.91
N PRO A 121 -10.40 -10.27 2.43
CA PRO A 121 -9.06 -10.30 1.84
C PRO A 121 -8.45 -11.69 1.73
N THR A 122 -8.68 -12.56 2.73
CA THR A 122 -8.16 -13.92 2.68
C THR A 122 -8.81 -14.73 1.56
N LEU A 123 -10.12 -14.61 1.37
CA LEU A 123 -10.82 -15.32 0.29
C LEU A 123 -10.32 -14.87 -1.08
N ILE A 124 -10.23 -13.55 -1.31
CA ILE A 124 -9.72 -12.99 -2.57
C ILE A 124 -8.31 -13.51 -2.87
N ASN A 125 -7.42 -13.49 -1.86
CA ASN A 125 -6.05 -13.99 -2.02
C ASN A 125 -6.00 -15.50 -2.27
N THR A 126 -6.86 -16.30 -1.64
CA THR A 126 -6.95 -17.74 -1.93
C THR A 126 -7.46 -18.02 -3.34
N VAL A 127 -8.47 -17.30 -3.82
CA VAL A 127 -8.98 -17.42 -5.19
C VAL A 127 -7.90 -17.03 -6.20
N ALA A 128 -7.22 -15.91 -5.96
CA ALA A 128 -6.08 -15.48 -6.80
C ALA A 128 -4.99 -16.56 -6.84
N ALA A 129 -4.64 -17.14 -5.69
CA ALA A 129 -3.68 -18.23 -5.63
C ALA A 129 -4.12 -19.45 -6.45
N PHE A 130 -5.36 -19.91 -6.30
CA PHE A 130 -5.87 -21.07 -7.07
C PHE A 130 -5.94 -20.80 -8.58
N THR A 131 -6.41 -19.62 -9.00
CA THR A 131 -6.44 -19.25 -10.42
C THR A 131 -5.03 -19.16 -11.02
N SER A 132 -4.04 -18.72 -10.24
CA SER A 132 -2.64 -18.64 -10.70
C SER A 132 -2.00 -20.00 -11.00
N ILE A 133 -2.52 -21.11 -10.43
CA ILE A 133 -2.04 -22.48 -10.73
C ILE A 133 -2.23 -22.83 -12.20
N GLY A 134 -3.28 -22.28 -12.86
CA GLY A 134 -3.56 -22.52 -14.28
C GLY A 134 -2.46 -22.01 -15.22
N VAL A 135 -1.61 -21.07 -14.80
CA VAL A 135 -0.47 -20.62 -15.60
C VAL A 135 0.56 -21.75 -15.77
N GLY A 136 0.67 -22.63 -14.77
CA GLY A 136 1.56 -23.78 -14.81
C GLY A 136 1.22 -24.77 -15.93
N THR A 137 -0.07 -25.01 -16.20
CA THR A 137 -0.49 -25.96 -17.25
C THR A 137 -0.13 -25.46 -18.64
N VAL A 138 -0.21 -24.14 -18.88
CA VAL A 138 0.22 -23.53 -20.15
C VAL A 138 1.71 -23.74 -20.37
N LEU A 139 2.54 -23.50 -19.34
CA LEU A 139 3.98 -23.73 -19.43
C LEU A 139 4.29 -25.23 -19.65
N CYS A 140 3.63 -26.11 -18.89
CA CYS A 140 3.77 -27.56 -19.05
C CYS A 140 3.41 -27.99 -20.48
N ASP A 141 2.33 -27.47 -21.06
CA ASP A 141 1.92 -27.75 -22.43
C ASP A 141 2.96 -27.28 -23.46
N ILE A 142 3.51 -26.07 -23.31
CA ILE A 142 4.57 -25.56 -24.20
C ILE A 142 5.79 -26.47 -24.17
N ILE A 143 6.20 -26.91 -22.98
CA ILE A 143 7.35 -27.82 -22.81
C ILE A 143 7.07 -29.18 -23.45
N LEU A 144 5.90 -29.78 -23.17
CA LEU A 144 5.49 -31.09 -23.70
C LEU A 144 5.35 -31.11 -25.21
N LEU A 145 4.85 -30.03 -25.80
CA LEU A 145 4.58 -29.94 -27.24
C LEU A 145 5.81 -29.54 -28.09
N ASN A 146 6.80 -28.85 -27.51
CA ASN A 146 7.92 -28.31 -28.28
C ASN A 146 9.29 -28.92 -27.94
N PHE A 147 9.52 -29.37 -26.71
CA PHE A 147 10.87 -29.72 -26.25
C PHE A 147 11.09 -31.21 -25.96
N LEU A 148 10.03 -32.02 -25.89
CA LEU A 148 10.16 -33.46 -25.68
C LEU A 148 10.26 -34.22 -27.01
N LYS A 149 11.18 -35.19 -27.07
CA LYS A 149 11.43 -36.04 -28.26
C LYS A 149 10.19 -36.84 -28.72
N GLY A 150 9.18 -37.00 -27.88
CA GLY A 150 7.91 -37.67 -28.17
C GLY A 150 6.72 -36.72 -28.40
N ALA A 151 6.97 -35.44 -28.71
CA ALA A 151 5.93 -34.42 -28.84
C ALA A 151 4.83 -34.77 -29.87
N GLU A 152 5.17 -35.43 -30.97
CA GLU A 152 4.20 -35.83 -32.01
C GLU A 152 3.14 -36.81 -31.49
N HIS A 153 3.51 -37.74 -30.61
CA HIS A 153 2.53 -38.64 -29.97
C HIS A 153 1.59 -37.90 -29.00
N TYR A 154 2.07 -36.83 -28.35
CA TYR A 154 1.24 -36.01 -27.47
C TYR A 154 0.31 -35.09 -28.29
N LYS A 155 0.77 -34.52 -29.40
CA LYS A 155 -0.05 -33.73 -30.33
C LYS A 155 -1.21 -34.55 -30.91
N ALA A 156 -0.94 -35.76 -31.38
CA ALA A 156 -1.95 -36.65 -31.96
C ALA A 156 -3.03 -37.11 -30.97
N ARG A 157 -2.76 -37.06 -29.67
CA ARG A 157 -3.75 -37.38 -28.61
C ARG A 157 -4.48 -36.15 -28.10
N LYS A 158 -3.91 -34.95 -28.26
CA LYS A 158 -4.48 -33.69 -27.77
C LYS A 158 -5.35 -32.98 -28.80
N PHE A 159 -4.98 -33.05 -30.07
CA PHE A 159 -5.67 -32.34 -31.16
C PHE A 159 -6.36 -33.34 -32.09
N GLU A 160 -7.62 -33.08 -32.41
CA GLU A 160 -8.36 -33.75 -33.48
C GLU A 160 -8.59 -32.73 -34.60
N GLU A 161 -8.06 -33.01 -35.79
CA GLU A 161 -8.18 -32.12 -36.95
C GLU A 161 -9.52 -32.36 -37.64
N VAL A 162 -10.34 -31.31 -37.76
CA VAL A 162 -11.66 -31.39 -38.41
C VAL A 162 -11.62 -30.66 -39.76
N PRO A 163 -11.99 -31.30 -40.89
CA PRO A 163 -12.06 -30.64 -42.18
C PRO A 163 -13.24 -29.64 -42.27
N GLU A 164 -13.01 -28.44 -42.80
CA GLU A 164 -14.04 -27.40 -43.00
C GLU A 164 -15.26 -27.86 -43.81
N ALA A 165 -15.12 -28.89 -44.65
CA ALA A 165 -16.19 -29.45 -45.46
C ALA A 165 -17.35 -30.09 -44.65
N SER A 166 -17.19 -30.23 -43.33
CA SER A 166 -18.19 -30.80 -42.42
C SER A 166 -18.99 -29.77 -41.62
N VAL A 167 -18.71 -28.46 -41.80
CA VAL A 167 -19.51 -27.39 -41.17
C VAL A 167 -20.63 -27.01 -42.15
N PRO A 168 -21.90 -27.39 -41.89
CA PRO A 168 -23.00 -26.91 -42.73
C PRO A 168 -23.03 -25.38 -42.68
N ALA A 169 -23.05 -24.75 -43.86
CA ALA A 169 -23.22 -23.31 -43.98
C ALA A 169 -24.44 -22.86 -43.16
N PRO A 170 -24.37 -21.77 -42.39
CA PRO A 170 -25.52 -21.27 -41.66
C PRO A 170 -26.67 -21.03 -42.65
N PRO A 171 -27.91 -21.44 -42.33
CA PRO A 171 -29.03 -21.30 -43.26
C PRO A 171 -29.21 -19.82 -43.62
N ALA A 172 -29.05 -19.52 -44.91
CA ALA A 172 -29.36 -18.24 -45.50
C ALA A 172 -30.90 -18.06 -45.58
N SER A 173 -31.56 -17.90 -44.43
CA SER A 173 -32.89 -17.28 -44.32
C SER A 173 -33.30 -17.16 -42.85
N PRO A 174 -33.92 -16.05 -42.42
CA PRO A 174 -34.57 -15.98 -41.13
C PRO A 174 -35.80 -16.89 -41.17
N MET A 175 -35.75 -18.06 -40.53
CA MET A 175 -36.94 -18.86 -40.28
C MET A 175 -37.85 -18.09 -39.30
N VAL A 176 -38.90 -17.49 -39.83
CA VAL A 176 -40.02 -16.96 -39.05
C VAL A 176 -40.76 -18.16 -38.46
N CYS A 177 -40.74 -18.32 -37.14
CA CYS A 177 -41.61 -19.28 -36.45
C CYS A 177 -43.05 -18.74 -36.45
N PRO A 178 -44.05 -19.48 -36.96
CA PRO A 178 -45.45 -19.10 -36.81
C PRO A 178 -45.90 -19.30 -35.34
N PRO A 179 -46.80 -18.44 -34.82
CA PRO A 179 -47.27 -18.54 -33.44
C PRO A 179 -48.21 -19.76 -33.30
N GLY A 180 -47.80 -20.80 -32.55
CA GLY A 180 -48.73 -21.86 -32.13
C GLY A 180 -48.19 -23.29 -31.97
N ALA A 181 -46.92 -23.59 -32.21
CA ALA A 181 -46.40 -24.96 -32.06
C ALA A 181 -45.83 -25.21 -30.64
N LEU A 182 -46.50 -26.07 -29.86
CA LEU A 182 -45.96 -26.70 -28.66
C LEU A 182 -44.90 -27.74 -29.07
N GLY A 183 -43.60 -27.44 -28.88
CA GLY A 183 -42.55 -28.46 -28.96
C GLY A 183 -41.16 -27.94 -29.29
N GLY A 184 -40.29 -27.90 -28.27
CA GLY A 184 -38.82 -28.00 -28.33
C GLY A 184 -38.06 -27.34 -29.48
N CYS A 185 -37.69 -26.07 -29.34
CA CYS A 185 -36.56 -25.51 -30.08
C CYS A 185 -35.30 -25.60 -29.19
N GLY A 186 -34.40 -26.53 -29.51
CA GLY A 186 -33.12 -26.69 -28.83
C GLY A 186 -32.28 -25.40 -28.92
N ARG A 187 -31.88 -24.87 -27.77
CA ARG A 187 -30.95 -23.74 -27.66
C ARG A 187 -29.52 -24.27 -27.77
N ASP A 188 -28.97 -24.31 -28.98
CA ASP A 188 -27.52 -24.26 -29.11
C ASP A 188 -27.07 -22.83 -28.81
N LYS A 189 -26.59 -22.62 -27.59
CA LYS A 189 -25.92 -21.39 -27.20
C LYS A 189 -24.50 -21.41 -27.75
N GLN A 190 -24.32 -20.91 -28.96
CA GLN A 190 -22.99 -20.61 -29.49
C GLN A 190 -22.54 -19.26 -28.90
N SER A 191 -21.60 -19.27 -27.94
CA SER A 191 -20.93 -18.04 -27.47
C SER A 191 -19.79 -17.70 -28.42
N THR A 192 -19.99 -16.71 -29.26
CA THR A 192 -18.92 -16.03 -30.02
C THR A 192 -18.30 -14.98 -29.12
N ASP A 193 -17.19 -15.32 -28.45
CA ASP A 193 -16.26 -14.31 -27.96
C ASP A 193 -14.85 -14.88 -27.90
N SER A 194 -14.11 -14.70 -28.99
CA SER A 194 -12.66 -14.57 -28.98
C SER A 194 -12.28 -13.90 -30.30
N GLY A 195 -12.55 -12.61 -30.37
CA GLY A 195 -12.05 -11.75 -31.43
C GLY A 195 -10.55 -11.56 -31.28
N THR A 196 -9.76 -12.41 -31.93
CA THR A 196 -8.33 -12.17 -32.14
C THR A 196 -7.98 -12.43 -33.59
N PHE A 197 -7.88 -11.34 -34.34
CA PHE A 197 -7.33 -11.30 -35.70
C PHE A 197 -5.83 -11.01 -35.57
N SER A 198 -4.98 -11.97 -35.94
CA SER A 198 -3.55 -11.71 -36.08
C SER A 198 -3.30 -11.14 -37.48
N LEU A 199 -3.06 -9.84 -37.58
CA LEU A 199 -2.43 -9.23 -38.75
C LEU A 199 -0.97 -9.69 -38.79
N GLY A 200 -0.62 -10.46 -39.81
CA GLY A 200 0.76 -10.78 -40.14
C GLY A 200 1.47 -9.57 -40.74
N LEU A 201 2.67 -9.30 -40.26
CA LEU A 201 3.74 -8.65 -41.01
C LEU A 201 5.00 -9.49 -40.85
#